data_AF-A0A923Z1Q8-F1
#
_entry.id   AF-A0A923Z1Q8-F1
#
_cell.length_a   1.000
_cell.length_b   1.000
_cell.length_c   1.000
_cell.angle_alpha   90.00
_cell.angle_beta   90.00
_cell.angle_gamma   90.00
#
_symmetry.space_group_name_H-M   'P 1'
#
loop_
_entity.id
_entity.type
_entity.pdbx_description
1 polymer ?
#
loop_
_entity_poly.entity_id
_entity_poly.type
_entity_poly.pdbx_seq_one_letter_code
_entity_poly.pdbx_strand_id
1 'polypeptide(L)'
;SIDRIAVDLGGGLLAGHGAFPSVAGFAAAQAGAIRDGLTTLGTIADLILGDDGSVLRVGVGRAVVRLAADDLGATDRAAIQPQRHEARGADAVVPDAIWLSYGDVARDYQTGVQAATRRTPAIRIERRDLAIAAAAADAKKLAEAALRRAIAARSTAKLALPWRYAGVLPGDLVATGDEAWRVTHRTVTGAVIDLDLERVAAAPRGGALADAGRAYVGPDAPQGPTTVHLLDIPALPGALPGGVQLLVAAGGVSAGWRRADILISHDGGDTYAVATSVAAPATIGTLVTPLAAGSTTRWDRRAMVEVELMSDDTDLQSATEAAVLAGANLAVIGDEIIQFVSAIALGGRRFRLATMLRGRRGSEAAATAHAVGERFVLLDDRVVSLALPPEALGAALIVKAVGPGDDSVVVPSQTVIPRGIALRPLSPAMVTIARSASGDRIVAWVRRSRGGFVWTDGTDAPIAEDSERYRVTVRGAGGILRETDVITAMWTYSAADVAADGVSAPLTIEVAQISAAVGSGLSTRIAFV
;
A
#
# COMPACT_ATOMS: atom_id res chain seq x y z
N SER A 1 -11.77 -34.22 -0.62
CA SER A 1 -13.23 -34.08 -0.84
C SER A 1 -13.81 -33.19 0.25
N ILE A 2 -14.89 -32.47 -0.04
CA ILE A 2 -15.45 -31.43 0.87
C ILE A 2 -15.95 -32.00 2.20
N ASP A 3 -16.49 -33.23 2.22
CA ASP A 3 -16.88 -33.94 3.44
C ASP A 3 -15.70 -34.18 4.39
N ARG A 4 -14.53 -34.55 3.87
CA ARG A 4 -13.33 -34.75 4.69
C ARG A 4 -12.86 -33.45 5.32
N ILE A 5 -12.94 -32.33 4.58
CA ILE A 5 -12.61 -31.00 5.12
C ILE A 5 -13.58 -30.65 6.24
N ALA A 6 -14.87 -30.92 6.08
CA ALA A 6 -15.85 -30.70 7.14
C ALA A 6 -15.60 -31.58 8.37
N VAL A 7 -15.26 -32.87 8.18
CA VAL A 7 -14.90 -33.79 9.27
C VAL A 7 -13.67 -33.30 10.04
N ASP A 8 -12.65 -32.85 9.32
CA ASP A 8 -11.40 -32.32 9.89
C ASP A 8 -11.65 -31.03 10.69
N LEU A 9 -12.39 -30.07 10.11
CA LEU A 9 -12.83 -28.85 10.81
C LEU A 9 -13.65 -29.17 12.07
N GLY A 10 -14.44 -30.25 12.03
CA GLY A 10 -15.28 -30.70 13.15
C GLY A 10 -14.54 -31.40 14.29
N GLY A 11 -13.23 -31.68 14.15
CA GLY A 11 -12.43 -32.28 15.22
C GLY A 11 -12.96 -33.63 15.73
N GLY A 12 -13.60 -34.43 14.87
CA GLY A 12 -14.19 -35.73 15.22
C GLY A 12 -15.66 -35.70 15.68
N LEU A 13 -16.29 -34.52 15.78
CA LEU A 13 -17.73 -34.39 16.05
C LEU A 13 -18.59 -34.66 14.81
N LEU A 14 -17.97 -34.71 13.63
CA LEU A 14 -18.60 -34.91 12.34
C LEU A 14 -18.16 -36.25 11.74
N ALA A 15 -19.11 -36.99 11.19
CA ALA A 15 -18.84 -38.20 10.41
C ALA A 15 -19.22 -37.98 8.94
N GLY A 16 -18.26 -38.14 8.03
CA GLY A 16 -18.47 -37.98 6.60
C GLY A 16 -19.04 -39.24 5.97
N HIS A 17 -20.19 -39.15 5.30
CA HIS A 17 -20.76 -40.22 4.47
C HIS A 17 -21.42 -39.59 3.24
N GLY A 18 -20.77 -39.66 2.07
CA GLY A 18 -21.39 -39.21 0.81
C GLY A 18 -20.39 -38.99 -0.32
N ALA A 19 -20.94 -38.78 -1.53
CA ALA A 19 -20.16 -38.41 -2.71
C ALA A 19 -20.16 -36.88 -2.85
N PHE A 20 -19.11 -36.24 -2.34
CA PHE A 20 -18.93 -34.79 -2.43
C PHE A 20 -17.88 -34.40 -3.47
N PRO A 21 -17.99 -33.19 -4.08
CA PRO A 21 -16.95 -32.67 -4.95
C PRO A 21 -15.59 -32.67 -4.23
N SER A 22 -14.54 -32.97 -4.99
CA SER A 22 -13.17 -32.76 -4.52
C SER A 22 -12.70 -31.36 -4.90
N VAL A 23 -12.06 -30.70 -3.94
CA VAL A 23 -11.34 -29.44 -4.12
C VAL A 23 -9.88 -29.71 -3.80
N ALA A 24 -8.98 -28.96 -4.42
CA ALA A 24 -7.54 -29.14 -4.24
C ALA A 24 -7.05 -28.59 -2.88
N GLY A 25 -7.75 -27.59 -2.33
CA GLY A 25 -7.44 -27.03 -1.03
C GLY A 25 -8.59 -26.20 -0.47
N PHE A 26 -8.53 -25.90 0.83
CA PHE A 26 -9.42 -24.99 1.53
C PHE A 26 -8.59 -24.15 2.51
N ALA A 27 -8.81 -22.84 2.51
CA ALA A 27 -8.14 -21.91 3.39
C ALA A 27 -9.16 -21.33 4.38
N ALA A 28 -9.03 -21.68 5.66
CA ALA A 28 -9.81 -21.01 6.69
C ALA A 28 -9.21 -19.62 6.92
N ALA A 29 -9.87 -18.59 6.41
CA ALA A 29 -9.31 -17.23 6.35
C ALA A 29 -9.11 -16.56 7.72
N GLN A 30 -9.69 -17.09 8.81
CA GLN A 30 -9.55 -16.55 10.18
C GLN A 30 -9.70 -17.65 11.25
N ALA A 31 -9.12 -17.40 12.44
CA ALA A 31 -9.43 -18.14 13.66
C ALA A 31 -10.87 -17.77 14.11
N GLY A 32 -11.85 -18.47 13.55
CA GLY A 32 -13.28 -18.26 13.81
C GLY A 32 -13.95 -19.50 14.39
N ALA A 33 -15.27 -19.44 14.55
CA ALA A 33 -16.02 -20.62 14.98
C ALA A 33 -16.01 -21.66 13.85
N ILE A 34 -15.92 -22.96 14.21
CA ILE A 34 -16.00 -24.08 13.26
C ILE A 34 -17.25 -23.97 12.36
N ARG A 35 -18.34 -23.43 12.92
CA ARG A 35 -19.60 -23.15 12.21
C ARG A 35 -19.40 -22.29 10.97
N ASP A 36 -18.51 -21.29 11.01
CA ASP A 36 -18.34 -20.36 9.90
C ASP A 36 -17.72 -21.09 8.70
N GLY A 37 -16.69 -21.90 8.96
CA GLY A 37 -16.09 -22.79 7.95
C GLY A 37 -17.09 -23.80 7.38
N LEU A 38 -17.91 -24.44 8.23
CA LEU A 38 -18.95 -25.36 7.78
C LEU A 38 -20.06 -24.66 6.98
N THR A 39 -20.40 -23.43 7.33
CA THR A 39 -21.38 -22.61 6.59
C THR A 39 -20.85 -22.30 5.20
N THR A 40 -19.57 -21.91 5.09
CA THR A 40 -18.90 -21.74 3.79
C THR A 40 -18.95 -23.02 2.97
N LEU A 41 -18.57 -24.17 3.53
CA LEU A 41 -18.65 -25.46 2.82
C LEU A 41 -20.09 -25.83 2.42
N GLY A 42 -21.08 -25.48 3.25
CA GLY A 42 -22.51 -25.60 2.96
C GLY A 42 -22.94 -24.86 1.70
N THR A 43 -22.50 -23.61 1.55
CA THR A 43 -22.80 -22.81 0.35
C THR A 43 -22.20 -23.40 -0.93
N ILE A 44 -21.10 -24.14 -0.82
CA ILE A 44 -20.36 -24.74 -1.94
C ILE A 44 -21.02 -26.06 -2.37
N ALA A 45 -21.20 -26.98 -1.42
CA ALA A 45 -21.47 -28.38 -1.72
C ALA A 45 -22.88 -28.86 -1.35
N ASP A 46 -23.77 -27.98 -0.86
CA ASP A 46 -25.06 -28.40 -0.27
C ASP A 46 -24.82 -29.36 0.91
N LEU A 47 -23.93 -28.92 1.80
CA LEU A 47 -23.51 -29.72 2.95
C LEU A 47 -24.64 -29.78 3.97
N ILE A 48 -25.28 -30.93 4.07
CA ILE A 48 -26.35 -31.19 5.03
C ILE A 48 -25.73 -31.88 6.25
N LEU A 49 -26.11 -31.39 7.43
CA LEU A 49 -25.78 -31.98 8.71
C LEU A 49 -27.03 -32.65 9.29
N GLY A 50 -27.02 -33.97 9.38
CA GLY A 50 -28.07 -34.75 10.03
C GLY A 50 -27.59 -35.28 11.38
N ASP A 51 -28.44 -35.21 12.41
CA ASP A 51 -28.17 -35.81 13.72
C ASP A 51 -28.78 -37.22 13.78
N ASP A 52 -27.95 -38.23 14.06
CA ASP A 52 -28.42 -39.61 14.26
C ASP A 52 -28.56 -39.99 15.75
N GLY A 53 -28.40 -39.02 16.66
CA GLY A 53 -28.43 -39.19 18.11
C GLY A 53 -27.07 -39.55 18.72
N SER A 54 -26.03 -39.71 17.90
CA SER A 54 -24.66 -40.03 18.36
C SER A 54 -23.59 -39.14 17.73
N VAL A 55 -23.69 -38.85 16.44
CA VAL A 55 -22.76 -37.98 15.69
C VAL A 55 -23.52 -37.15 14.66
N LEU A 56 -23.01 -35.95 14.39
CA LEU A 56 -23.50 -35.15 13.28
C LEU A 56 -22.90 -35.73 11.98
N ARG A 57 -23.76 -36.17 11.05
CA ARG A 57 -23.33 -36.72 9.77
C ARG A 57 -23.36 -35.69 8.67
N VAL A 58 -22.28 -35.64 7.89
CA VAL A 58 -22.16 -34.84 6.67
C VAL A 58 -22.60 -35.70 5.48
N GLY A 59 -23.71 -35.36 4.83
CA GLY A 59 -24.20 -36.20 3.71
C GLY A 59 -25.57 -35.79 3.14
N VAL A 60 -25.75 -35.96 1.84
CA VAL A 60 -27.06 -35.84 1.19
C VAL A 60 -27.90 -37.07 1.52
N GLY A 61 -29.05 -36.87 2.18
CA GLY A 61 -30.19 -37.77 2.21
C GLY A 61 -29.94 -39.21 2.67
N ARG A 62 -30.48 -39.61 3.82
CA ARG A 62 -30.77 -41.04 4.01
C ARG A 62 -31.63 -41.55 2.85
N ALA A 63 -31.67 -42.87 2.67
CA ALA A 63 -32.42 -43.57 1.63
C ALA A 63 -33.80 -42.92 1.41
N VAL A 64 -34.20 -42.80 0.14
CA VAL A 64 -35.47 -42.16 -0.24
C VAL A 64 -36.64 -42.87 0.43
N VAL A 65 -37.30 -42.19 1.36
CA VAL A 65 -38.49 -42.69 2.05
C VAL A 65 -39.70 -42.47 1.15
N ARG A 66 -40.30 -43.55 0.65
CA ARG A 66 -41.53 -43.46 -0.13
C ARG A 66 -42.72 -43.27 0.81
N LEU A 67 -43.45 -42.17 0.62
CA LEU A 67 -44.67 -41.88 1.36
C LEU A 67 -45.86 -42.50 0.65
N ALA A 68 -46.70 -43.26 1.35
CA ALA A 68 -47.94 -43.77 0.79
C ALA A 68 -48.97 -42.63 0.66
N ALA A 69 -49.78 -42.65 -0.40
CA ALA A 69 -50.74 -41.57 -0.68
C ALA A 69 -51.77 -41.40 0.45
N ASP A 70 -52.20 -42.51 1.05
CA ASP A 70 -53.18 -42.54 2.15
C ASP A 70 -52.65 -41.94 3.46
N ASP A 71 -51.34 -41.70 3.53
CA ASP A 71 -50.66 -41.22 4.72
C ASP A 71 -50.49 -39.69 4.72
N LEU A 72 -50.83 -39.05 3.61
CA LEU A 72 -50.68 -37.62 3.42
C LEU A 72 -51.86 -36.86 4.04
N GLY A 73 -51.57 -35.87 4.90
CA GLY A 73 -52.60 -35.04 5.55
C GLY A 73 -53.09 -35.59 6.89
N ALA A 74 -52.21 -36.24 7.67
CA ALA A 74 -52.56 -36.68 9.02
C ALA A 74 -52.99 -35.49 9.89
N THR A 75 -54.06 -35.68 10.67
CA THR A 75 -54.64 -34.64 11.53
C THR A 75 -55.11 -35.26 12.85
N ASP A 76 -54.93 -34.52 13.94
CA ASP A 76 -55.48 -34.84 15.27
C ASP A 76 -56.90 -34.28 15.47
N ARG A 77 -57.37 -33.46 14.52
CA ARG A 77 -58.70 -32.82 14.50
C ARG A 77 -59.58 -33.43 13.42
N ALA A 78 -60.90 -33.45 13.67
CA ALA A 78 -61.93 -33.92 12.72
C ALA A 78 -62.08 -33.09 11.43
N ALA A 79 -61.20 -32.11 11.18
CA ALA A 79 -61.23 -31.27 9.99
C ALA A 79 -60.42 -31.91 8.86
N ILE A 80 -61.01 -31.95 7.66
CA ILE A 80 -60.33 -32.38 6.43
C ILE A 80 -59.29 -31.30 6.08
N GLN A 81 -58.00 -31.56 6.30
CA GLN A 81 -56.92 -30.71 5.81
C GLN A 81 -56.49 -31.17 4.41
N PRO A 82 -55.97 -30.26 3.56
CA PRO A 82 -55.38 -30.65 2.29
C PRO A 82 -54.20 -31.60 2.53
N GLN A 83 -54.22 -32.74 1.84
CA GLN A 83 -53.22 -33.81 1.98
C GLN A 83 -51.78 -33.33 1.66
N ARG A 84 -51.67 -32.27 0.85
CA ARG A 84 -50.40 -31.69 0.39
C ARG A 84 -50.60 -30.23 0.05
N HIS A 85 -49.75 -29.35 0.58
CA HIS A 85 -49.72 -27.94 0.20
C HIS A 85 -48.39 -27.62 -0.50
N GLU A 86 -48.44 -27.43 -1.82
CA GLU A 86 -47.28 -27.00 -2.61
C GLU A 86 -47.31 -25.50 -2.86
N ALA A 87 -46.16 -24.87 -2.71
CA ALA A 87 -45.95 -23.51 -3.13
C ALA A 87 -44.80 -23.45 -4.13
N ARG A 88 -44.93 -22.55 -5.11
CA ARG A 88 -43.83 -22.19 -5.99
C ARG A 88 -43.57 -20.70 -5.85
N GLY A 89 -42.37 -20.34 -5.39
CA GLY A 89 -41.94 -18.94 -5.25
C GLY A 89 -42.00 -18.17 -6.57
N ALA A 90 -41.86 -16.84 -6.52
CA ALA A 90 -41.78 -16.02 -7.73
C ALA A 90 -40.49 -16.31 -8.51
N ASP A 91 -40.55 -16.28 -9.84
CA ASP A 91 -39.37 -16.55 -10.67
C ASP A 91 -38.25 -15.51 -10.46
N ALA A 92 -38.62 -14.28 -10.11
CA ALA A 92 -37.72 -13.15 -9.86
C ALA A 92 -36.79 -13.32 -8.64
N VAL A 93 -37.07 -14.30 -7.77
CA VAL A 93 -36.22 -14.58 -6.60
C VAL A 93 -34.95 -15.34 -7.00
N VAL A 94 -35.02 -16.16 -8.06
CA VAL A 94 -33.90 -16.96 -8.55
C VAL A 94 -32.92 -16.06 -9.32
N PRO A 95 -31.60 -16.14 -9.05
CA PRO A 95 -30.61 -15.36 -9.80
C PRO A 95 -30.56 -15.76 -11.28
N ASP A 96 -30.24 -14.79 -12.14
CA ASP A 96 -30.00 -15.00 -13.57
C ASP A 96 -28.64 -15.67 -13.81
N ALA A 97 -27.67 -15.41 -12.93
CA ALA A 97 -26.37 -16.07 -12.93
C ALA A 97 -25.77 -16.15 -11.51
N ILE A 98 -24.95 -17.18 -11.27
CA ILE A 98 -24.12 -17.32 -10.07
C ILE A 98 -22.66 -17.30 -10.50
N TRP A 99 -21.87 -16.39 -9.91
CA TRP A 99 -20.42 -16.28 -10.11
C TRP A 99 -19.70 -16.77 -8.86
N LEU A 100 -18.74 -17.67 -9.05
CA LEU A 100 -17.91 -18.22 -7.98
C LEU A 100 -16.46 -17.77 -8.18
N SER A 101 -15.91 -17.06 -7.20
CA SER A 101 -14.48 -16.75 -7.11
C SER A 101 -13.76 -17.85 -6.32
N TYR A 102 -12.59 -18.30 -6.78
CA TYR A 102 -11.81 -19.37 -6.16
C TYR A 102 -10.31 -19.19 -6.47
N GLY A 103 -9.42 -19.87 -5.74
CA GLY A 103 -8.00 -19.96 -6.12
C GLY A 103 -7.80 -21.00 -7.22
N ASP A 104 -7.36 -20.59 -8.41
CA ASP A 104 -7.19 -21.52 -9.53
C ASP A 104 -5.81 -22.19 -9.48
N VAL A 105 -5.81 -23.51 -9.30
CA VAL A 105 -4.58 -24.30 -9.20
C VAL A 105 -3.74 -24.28 -10.48
N ALA A 106 -4.36 -24.07 -11.64
CA ALA A 106 -3.64 -23.96 -12.91
C ALA A 106 -3.03 -22.56 -13.11
N ARG A 107 -3.39 -21.59 -12.27
CA ARG A 107 -2.91 -20.20 -12.33
C ARG A 107 -2.16 -19.78 -11.08
N ASP A 108 -1.39 -20.68 -10.50
CA ASP A 108 -0.57 -20.38 -9.32
C ASP A 108 -1.41 -19.79 -8.18
N TYR A 109 -2.59 -20.40 -7.94
CA TYR A 109 -3.57 -20.01 -6.93
C TYR A 109 -4.13 -18.58 -7.06
N GLN A 110 -3.92 -17.91 -8.20
CA GLN A 110 -4.56 -16.64 -8.51
C GLN A 110 -6.09 -16.77 -8.52
N THR A 111 -6.78 -15.67 -8.21
CA THR A 111 -8.23 -15.63 -8.22
C THR A 111 -8.80 -15.90 -9.62
N GLY A 112 -9.44 -17.06 -9.77
CA GLY A 112 -10.27 -17.42 -10.92
C GLY A 112 -11.74 -17.15 -10.64
N VAL A 113 -12.53 -16.94 -11.70
CA VAL A 113 -13.99 -16.80 -11.62
C VAL A 113 -14.65 -17.74 -12.61
N GLN A 114 -15.58 -18.57 -12.13
CA GLN A 114 -16.47 -19.36 -12.99
C GLN A 114 -17.92 -18.96 -12.78
N ALA A 115 -18.68 -18.90 -13.87
CA ALA A 115 -20.08 -18.48 -13.85
C ALA A 115 -21.01 -19.58 -14.37
N ALA A 116 -22.18 -19.72 -13.77
CA ALA A 116 -23.31 -20.46 -14.33
C ALA A 116 -24.45 -19.48 -14.61
N THR A 117 -25.01 -19.53 -15.82
CA THR A 117 -26.00 -18.55 -16.29
C THR A 117 -27.27 -19.24 -16.72
N ARG A 118 -28.41 -18.76 -16.22
CA ARG A 118 -29.76 -19.21 -16.60
C ARG A 118 -30.34 -18.37 -17.73
N ARG A 119 -30.11 -17.04 -17.72
CA ARG A 119 -30.66 -16.08 -18.69
C ARG A 119 -29.57 -15.16 -19.21
N THR A 120 -29.63 -14.82 -20.49
CA THR A 120 -28.72 -13.84 -21.11
C THR A 120 -29.56 -12.75 -21.79
N PRO A 121 -29.31 -11.45 -21.53
CA PRO A 121 -28.34 -10.93 -20.56
C PRO A 121 -28.75 -11.27 -19.12
N ALA A 122 -27.76 -11.53 -18.25
CA ALA A 122 -27.99 -11.74 -16.83
C ALA A 122 -28.06 -10.38 -16.12
N ILE A 123 -29.15 -10.09 -15.42
CA ILE A 123 -29.34 -8.82 -14.70
C ILE A 123 -29.10 -9.04 -13.20
N ARG A 124 -29.66 -10.12 -12.64
CA ARG A 124 -29.50 -10.49 -11.23
C ARG A 124 -28.38 -11.50 -11.06
N ILE A 125 -27.19 -11.02 -10.71
CA ILE A 125 -25.99 -11.85 -10.52
C ILE A 125 -25.73 -12.03 -9.02
N GLU A 126 -25.68 -13.27 -8.56
CA GLU A 126 -25.22 -13.62 -7.21
C GLU A 126 -23.73 -13.96 -7.26
N ARG A 127 -22.92 -13.29 -6.43
CA ARG A 127 -21.48 -13.55 -6.33
C ARG A 127 -21.18 -14.30 -5.03
N ARG A 128 -20.34 -15.33 -5.10
CA ARG A 128 -19.85 -16.06 -3.93
C ARG A 128 -18.33 -16.16 -4.02
N ASP A 129 -17.66 -15.65 -2.99
CA ASP A 129 -16.23 -15.75 -2.86
C ASP A 129 -15.91 -16.97 -2.00
N LEU A 130 -15.31 -17.99 -2.62
CA LEU A 130 -15.04 -19.27 -1.98
C LEU A 130 -13.57 -19.36 -1.60
N ALA A 131 -13.29 -19.63 -0.33
CA ALA A 131 -11.93 -19.85 0.17
C ALA A 131 -11.42 -21.28 -0.15
N ILE A 132 -11.58 -21.70 -1.40
CA ILE A 132 -11.12 -23.01 -1.91
C ILE A 132 -10.11 -22.82 -3.03
N ALA A 133 -9.22 -23.79 -3.16
CA ALA A 133 -8.42 -24.00 -4.36
C ALA A 133 -9.04 -25.11 -5.20
N ALA A 134 -9.28 -24.88 -6.49
CA ALA A 134 -9.90 -25.83 -7.39
C ALA A 134 -9.42 -25.64 -8.84
N ALA A 135 -9.61 -26.67 -9.67
CA ALA A 135 -9.49 -26.51 -11.11
C ALA A 135 -10.74 -25.81 -11.67
N ALA A 136 -10.58 -25.06 -12.78
CA ALA A 136 -11.67 -24.35 -13.44
C ALA A 136 -12.91 -25.22 -13.72
N ALA A 137 -12.71 -26.46 -14.19
CA ALA A 137 -13.80 -27.38 -14.49
C ALA A 137 -14.59 -27.78 -13.23
N ASP A 138 -13.94 -27.91 -12.07
CA ASP A 138 -14.62 -28.26 -10.82
C ASP A 138 -15.34 -27.06 -10.21
N ALA A 139 -14.74 -25.87 -10.27
CA ALA A 139 -15.41 -24.62 -9.90
C ALA A 139 -16.66 -24.36 -10.78
N LYS A 140 -16.59 -24.67 -12.08
CA LYS A 140 -17.74 -24.58 -12.99
C LYS A 140 -18.86 -25.55 -12.60
N LYS A 141 -18.55 -26.80 -12.27
CA LYS A 141 -19.55 -27.78 -11.77
C LYS A 141 -20.23 -27.28 -10.49
N LEU A 142 -19.48 -26.67 -9.58
CA LEU A 142 -20.02 -26.09 -8.34
C LEU A 142 -20.97 -24.92 -8.64
N ALA A 143 -20.63 -24.03 -9.57
CA ALA A 143 -21.48 -22.91 -9.97
C ALA A 143 -22.81 -23.41 -10.58
N GLU A 144 -22.73 -24.41 -11.47
CA GLU A 144 -23.90 -25.01 -12.11
C GLU A 144 -24.78 -25.79 -11.11
N ALA A 145 -24.16 -26.48 -10.14
CA ALA A 145 -24.89 -27.14 -9.07
C ALA A 145 -25.62 -26.14 -8.17
N ALA A 146 -24.95 -25.04 -7.79
CA ALA A 146 -25.54 -23.96 -7.00
C ALA A 146 -26.74 -23.32 -7.71
N LEU A 147 -26.62 -23.03 -9.01
CA LEU A 147 -27.71 -22.44 -9.79
C LEU A 147 -28.90 -23.41 -9.92
N ARG A 148 -28.64 -24.70 -10.15
CA ARG A 148 -29.71 -25.72 -10.20
C ARG A 148 -30.42 -25.88 -8.86
N ARG A 149 -29.69 -25.84 -7.74
CA ARG A 149 -30.29 -25.83 -6.39
C ARG A 149 -31.18 -24.60 -6.17
N ALA A 150 -30.72 -23.41 -6.55
CA ALA A 150 -31.52 -22.19 -6.46
C ALA A 150 -32.81 -22.25 -7.30
N ILE A 151 -32.75 -22.87 -8.48
CA ILE A 151 -33.94 -23.11 -9.32
C ILE A 151 -34.90 -24.12 -8.66
N ALA A 152 -34.37 -25.21 -8.10
CA ALA A 152 -35.19 -26.28 -7.50
C ALA A 152 -35.85 -25.83 -6.18
N ALA A 153 -35.11 -25.13 -5.32
CA ALA A 153 -35.59 -24.59 -4.04
C ALA A 153 -36.78 -23.63 -4.17
N ARG A 154 -37.09 -23.16 -5.38
CA ARG A 154 -38.30 -22.38 -5.69
C ARG A 154 -39.58 -23.17 -5.43
N SER A 155 -39.54 -24.49 -5.54
CA SER A 155 -40.67 -25.38 -5.24
C SER A 155 -40.53 -25.91 -3.82
N THR A 156 -41.51 -25.58 -2.97
CA THR A 156 -41.62 -26.05 -1.59
C THR A 156 -42.93 -26.79 -1.37
N ALA A 157 -42.96 -27.71 -0.41
CA ALA A 157 -44.17 -28.41 -0.03
C ALA A 157 -44.28 -28.51 1.50
N LYS A 158 -45.50 -28.52 2.01
CA LYS A 158 -45.79 -28.87 3.41
C LYS A 158 -46.62 -30.14 3.44
N LEU A 159 -46.20 -31.10 4.26
CA LEU A 159 -46.89 -32.36 4.49
C LEU A 159 -47.11 -32.58 5.98
N ALA A 160 -48.30 -33.06 6.34
CA ALA A 160 -48.58 -33.59 7.67
C ALA A 160 -48.64 -35.12 7.58
N LEU A 161 -47.81 -35.81 8.35
CA LEU A 161 -47.64 -37.26 8.33
C LEU A 161 -47.99 -37.89 9.68
N PRO A 162 -48.46 -39.15 9.70
CA PRO A 162 -48.76 -39.86 10.94
C PRO A 162 -47.48 -40.31 11.66
N TRP A 163 -47.59 -40.55 12.97
CA TRP A 163 -46.48 -40.93 13.86
C TRP A 163 -45.56 -42.05 13.36
N ARG A 164 -46.04 -42.97 12.51
CA ARG A 164 -45.20 -44.02 11.90
C ARG A 164 -43.99 -43.48 11.11
N TYR A 165 -44.03 -42.23 10.66
CA TYR A 165 -42.92 -41.53 10.00
C TYR A 165 -42.01 -40.77 10.96
N ALA A 166 -42.06 -41.02 12.27
CA ALA A 166 -41.24 -40.31 13.28
C ALA A 166 -39.73 -40.43 13.03
N GLY A 167 -39.30 -41.44 12.28
CA GLY A 167 -37.90 -41.63 11.87
C GLY A 167 -37.43 -40.76 10.71
N VAL A 168 -38.32 -40.01 10.05
CA VAL A 168 -37.94 -39.04 9.00
C VAL A 168 -37.34 -37.80 9.66
N LEU A 169 -36.11 -37.48 9.31
CA LEU A 169 -35.35 -36.37 9.90
C LEU A 169 -35.07 -35.26 8.88
N PRO A 170 -34.79 -34.03 9.32
CA PRO A 170 -34.25 -32.99 8.44
C PRO A 170 -33.00 -33.50 7.70
N GLY A 171 -32.96 -33.25 6.39
CA GLY A 171 -31.94 -33.75 5.47
C GLY A 171 -32.35 -35.02 4.70
N ASP A 172 -33.34 -35.78 5.18
CA ASP A 172 -33.83 -36.97 4.49
C ASP A 172 -34.56 -36.62 3.19
N LEU A 173 -34.55 -37.58 2.26
CA LEU A 173 -35.31 -37.48 1.02
C LEU A 173 -36.60 -38.25 1.15
N VAL A 174 -37.72 -37.58 0.90
CA VAL A 174 -39.05 -38.19 0.81
C VAL A 174 -39.52 -38.17 -0.63
N ALA A 175 -40.17 -39.25 -1.07
CA ALA A 175 -40.76 -39.33 -2.40
C ALA A 175 -42.29 -39.33 -2.32
N THR A 176 -42.90 -38.43 -3.07
CA THR A 176 -44.35 -38.37 -3.30
C THR A 176 -44.61 -38.65 -4.78
N GLY A 177 -44.82 -39.93 -5.12
CA GLY A 177 -44.82 -40.39 -6.52
C GLY A 177 -43.40 -40.42 -7.11
N ASP A 178 -43.20 -39.81 -8.29
CA ASP A 178 -41.92 -39.77 -9.00
C ASP A 178 -41.00 -38.61 -8.58
N GLU A 179 -41.49 -37.70 -7.73
CA GLU A 179 -40.73 -36.53 -7.29
C GLU A 179 -40.03 -36.76 -5.95
N ALA A 180 -38.75 -36.40 -5.88
CA ALA A 180 -37.98 -36.41 -4.64
C ALA A 180 -37.95 -35.01 -4.02
N TRP A 181 -38.27 -34.96 -2.74
CA TRP A 181 -38.31 -33.77 -1.91
C TRP A 181 -37.36 -33.96 -0.73
N ARG A 182 -36.70 -32.90 -0.31
CA ARG A 182 -35.83 -32.89 0.86
C ARG A 182 -36.55 -32.27 2.03
N VAL A 183 -36.45 -32.90 3.20
CA VAL A 183 -36.97 -32.36 4.46
C VAL A 183 -36.04 -31.26 4.96
N THR A 184 -36.55 -30.03 5.10
CA THR A 184 -35.78 -28.89 5.62
C THR A 184 -36.11 -28.61 7.08
N HIS A 185 -37.37 -28.80 7.47
CA HIS A 185 -37.85 -28.58 8.83
C HIS A 185 -38.83 -29.67 9.24
N ARG A 186 -38.82 -30.01 10.52
CA ARG A 186 -39.71 -30.99 11.15
C ARG A 186 -40.28 -30.42 12.44
N THR A 187 -41.59 -30.47 12.57
CA THR A 187 -42.31 -30.17 13.82
C THR A 187 -43.10 -31.39 14.24
N VAL A 188 -43.12 -31.68 15.54
CA VAL A 188 -43.86 -32.80 16.11
C VAL A 188 -44.90 -32.26 17.08
N THR A 189 -46.18 -32.48 16.78
CA THR A 189 -47.31 -32.02 17.60
C THR A 189 -48.25 -33.19 17.84
N GLY A 190 -48.33 -33.67 19.08
CA GLY A 190 -49.13 -34.86 19.40
C GLY A 190 -48.65 -36.09 18.60
N ALA A 191 -49.54 -36.68 17.80
CA ALA A 191 -49.26 -37.82 16.93
C ALA A 191 -49.05 -37.46 15.44
N VAL A 192 -48.92 -36.16 15.15
CA VAL A 192 -48.74 -35.62 13.79
C VAL A 192 -47.33 -35.04 13.63
N ILE A 193 -46.74 -35.29 12.47
CA ILE A 193 -45.41 -34.81 12.08
C ILE A 193 -45.58 -33.88 10.89
N ASP A 194 -45.34 -32.60 11.10
CA ASP A 194 -45.34 -31.60 10.04
C ASP A 194 -43.93 -31.49 9.44
N LEU A 195 -43.84 -31.64 8.12
CA LEU A 195 -42.62 -31.51 7.36
C LEU A 195 -42.71 -30.32 6.41
N ASP A 196 -41.71 -29.45 6.46
CA ASP A 196 -41.44 -28.49 5.38
C ASP A 196 -40.41 -29.11 4.44
N LEU A 197 -40.70 -29.02 3.16
CA LEU A 197 -39.95 -29.70 2.10
C LEU A 197 -39.48 -28.70 1.04
N GLU A 198 -38.31 -28.97 0.46
CA GLU A 198 -37.81 -28.31 -0.73
C GLU A 198 -37.55 -29.32 -1.86
N ARG A 199 -37.72 -28.90 -3.11
CA ARG A 199 -37.49 -29.80 -4.25
C ARG A 199 -35.99 -30.02 -4.47
N VAL A 200 -35.59 -31.28 -4.65
CA VAL A 200 -34.19 -31.62 -4.93
C VAL A 200 -33.86 -31.35 -6.39
N ALA A 201 -32.71 -30.71 -6.63
CA ALA A 201 -32.22 -30.49 -7.98
C ALA A 201 -31.80 -31.82 -8.65
N ALA A 202 -32.16 -32.01 -9.92
CA ALA A 202 -31.69 -33.17 -10.69
C ALA A 202 -30.16 -33.18 -10.82
N ALA A 203 -29.57 -34.38 -10.77
CA ALA A 203 -28.15 -34.59 -10.99
C ALA A 203 -27.73 -34.09 -12.40
N PRO A 204 -26.52 -33.52 -12.55
CA PRO A 204 -26.06 -33.06 -13.85
C PRO A 204 -25.88 -34.26 -14.79
N ARG A 205 -26.22 -34.07 -16.08
CA ARG A 205 -25.92 -35.04 -17.14
C ARG A 205 -24.73 -34.51 -17.94
N GLY A 206 -23.51 -34.89 -17.54
CA GLY A 206 -22.27 -34.55 -18.24
C GLY A 206 -21.23 -33.80 -17.40
N GLY A 207 -20.00 -33.72 -17.92
CA GLY A 207 -18.91 -32.93 -17.32
C GLY A 207 -18.93 -31.48 -17.81
N ALA A 208 -18.70 -30.54 -16.91
CA ALA A 208 -18.57 -29.13 -17.29
C ALA A 208 -17.19 -28.89 -17.92
N LEU A 209 -17.18 -28.26 -19.11
CA LEU A 209 -15.96 -27.74 -19.73
C LEU A 209 -15.73 -26.31 -19.24
N ALA A 210 -14.50 -26.01 -18.82
CA ALA A 210 -14.09 -24.67 -18.43
C ALA A 210 -12.60 -24.48 -18.73
N ASP A 211 -12.23 -23.24 -19.05
CA ASP A 211 -10.84 -22.81 -19.24
C ASP A 211 -10.43 -21.96 -18.03
N ALA A 212 -9.24 -22.23 -17.50
CA ALA A 212 -8.63 -21.44 -16.43
C ALA A 212 -8.08 -20.11 -16.97
N GLY A 213 -7.75 -20.05 -18.26
CA GLY A 213 -7.00 -18.96 -18.87
C GLY A 213 -5.49 -19.10 -18.61
N ARG A 214 -4.76 -17.98 -18.68
CA ARG A 214 -3.30 -17.96 -18.53
C ARG A 214 -2.88 -17.50 -17.14
N ALA A 215 -1.92 -18.21 -16.55
CA ALA A 215 -1.27 -17.82 -15.31
C ALA A 215 -0.35 -16.61 -15.55
N TYR A 216 -0.36 -15.64 -14.64
CA TYR A 216 0.70 -14.63 -14.57
C TYR A 216 1.73 -15.08 -13.54
N VAL A 217 2.73 -15.86 -13.95
CA VAL A 217 3.76 -16.37 -13.04
C VAL A 217 4.92 -15.38 -13.01
N GLY A 218 5.05 -14.64 -11.92
CA GLY A 218 6.26 -13.86 -11.65
C GLY A 218 7.38 -14.77 -11.13
N PRO A 219 8.66 -14.46 -11.38
CA PRO A 219 9.75 -15.21 -10.77
C PRO A 219 9.70 -15.06 -9.24
N ASP A 220 9.66 -16.19 -8.53
CA ASP A 220 9.84 -16.24 -7.09
C ASP A 220 11.33 -16.06 -6.77
N ALA A 221 11.74 -14.80 -6.67
CA ALA A 221 13.11 -14.41 -6.39
C ALA A 221 13.25 -13.97 -4.93
N PRO A 222 14.28 -14.44 -4.19
CA PRO A 222 14.50 -14.00 -2.83
C PRO A 222 14.78 -12.50 -2.79
N GLN A 223 14.28 -11.83 -1.75
CA GLN A 223 14.43 -10.39 -1.59
C GLN A 223 15.88 -9.93 -1.49
N GLY A 224 16.74 -10.72 -0.84
CA GLY A 224 18.14 -10.35 -0.61
C GLY A 224 18.30 -9.14 0.31
N PRO A 225 19.55 -8.68 0.51
CA PRO A 225 19.87 -7.66 1.52
C PRO A 225 19.30 -6.28 1.15
N THR A 226 18.84 -5.56 2.18
CA THR A 226 18.34 -4.19 2.05
C THR A 226 19.45 -3.16 2.23
N THR A 227 19.55 -2.22 1.30
CA THR A 227 20.35 -0.99 1.39
C THR A 227 19.44 0.20 1.67
N VAL A 228 19.86 1.09 2.57
CA VAL A 228 19.11 2.29 2.93
C VAL A 228 20.00 3.53 2.84
N HIS A 229 19.43 4.64 2.37
CA HIS A 229 20.00 5.97 2.44
C HIS A 229 19.06 6.90 3.18
N LEU A 230 19.61 7.55 4.20
CA LEU A 230 18.94 8.59 4.97
C LEU A 230 19.36 9.95 4.43
N LEU A 231 18.40 10.76 4.03
CA LEU A 231 18.61 12.05 3.37
C LEU A 231 17.96 13.16 4.20
N ASP A 232 18.79 13.94 4.89
CA ASP A 232 18.40 15.21 5.51
C ASP A 232 18.73 16.32 4.52
N ILE A 233 17.79 16.56 3.61
CA ILE A 233 17.93 17.47 2.46
C ILE A 233 16.79 18.50 2.45
N PRO A 234 16.86 19.55 1.61
CA PRO A 234 15.76 20.50 1.50
C PRO A 234 14.42 19.84 1.14
N ALA A 235 13.32 20.41 1.64
CA ALA A 235 11.97 19.87 1.45
C ALA A 235 11.63 19.69 -0.03
N LEU A 236 11.08 18.53 -0.42
CA LEU A 236 10.68 18.22 -1.81
C LEU A 236 9.42 18.98 -2.27
N PRO A 237 9.12 19.05 -3.59
CA PRO A 237 7.87 19.61 -4.08
C PRO A 237 6.65 18.97 -3.41
N GLY A 238 5.66 19.78 -3.02
CA GLY A 238 4.42 19.28 -2.39
C GLY A 238 4.53 18.91 -0.91
N ALA A 239 5.73 18.94 -0.31
CA ALA A 239 5.88 18.74 1.13
C ALA A 239 5.24 19.91 1.91
N LEU A 240 4.39 19.60 2.89
CA LEU A 240 3.84 20.61 3.80
C LEU A 240 4.96 21.20 4.68
N PRO A 241 5.08 22.53 4.80
CA PRO A 241 6.04 23.14 5.69
C PRO A 241 5.61 22.92 7.15
N GLY A 242 6.51 22.46 8.01
CA GLY A 242 6.29 22.57 9.47
C GLY A 242 6.93 21.55 10.40
N GLY A 243 7.63 20.51 9.91
CA GLY A 243 8.21 19.48 10.79
C GLY A 243 9.63 19.07 10.40
N VAL A 244 10.35 18.46 11.34
CA VAL A 244 11.64 17.80 11.06
C VAL A 244 11.34 16.58 10.18
N GLN A 245 11.97 16.51 9.01
CA GLN A 245 11.77 15.41 8.06
C GLN A 245 13.11 14.80 7.69
N LEU A 246 13.12 13.47 7.64
CA LEU A 246 14.20 12.70 7.07
C LEU A 246 13.63 11.90 5.91
N LEU A 247 14.22 11.98 4.73
CA LEU A 247 13.79 11.15 3.62
C LEU A 247 14.55 9.82 3.65
N VAL A 248 13.84 8.75 3.33
CA VAL A 248 14.36 7.39 3.35
C VAL A 248 14.20 6.79 1.96
N ALA A 249 15.33 6.47 1.35
CA ALA A 249 15.39 5.68 0.13
C ALA A 249 15.92 4.29 0.48
N ALA A 250 15.15 3.25 0.20
CA ALA A 250 15.57 1.88 0.45
C ALA A 250 15.35 1.01 -0.79
N GLY A 251 16.19 0.00 -0.96
CA GLY A 251 16.11 -0.96 -2.06
C GLY A 251 17.09 -2.11 -1.84
N GLY A 252 17.15 -3.04 -2.79
CA GLY A 252 18.11 -4.13 -2.77
C GLY A 252 18.68 -4.41 -4.16
N VAL A 253 19.83 -5.11 -4.20
CA VAL A 253 20.47 -5.55 -5.45
C VAL A 253 19.66 -6.65 -6.15
N SER A 254 18.90 -7.44 -5.39
CA SER A 254 18.15 -8.58 -5.93
C SER A 254 16.85 -8.12 -6.59
N ALA A 255 16.54 -8.72 -7.74
CA ALA A 255 15.26 -8.52 -8.44
C ALA A 255 14.03 -8.97 -7.63
N GLY A 256 14.24 -9.70 -6.52
CA GLY A 256 13.21 -10.10 -5.58
C GLY A 256 12.84 -9.04 -4.53
N TRP A 257 13.55 -7.91 -4.42
CA TRP A 257 13.31 -6.94 -3.36
C TRP A 257 11.93 -6.27 -3.52
N ARG A 258 11.10 -6.28 -2.47
CA ARG A 258 9.72 -5.74 -2.52
C ARG A 258 9.47 -4.64 -1.52
N ARG A 259 9.91 -4.81 -0.27
CA ARG A 259 9.61 -3.86 0.81
C ARG A 259 10.62 -3.92 1.93
N ALA A 260 10.75 -2.85 2.71
CA ALA A 260 11.44 -2.91 3.99
C ALA A 260 10.73 -2.03 5.02
N ASP A 261 10.65 -2.53 6.24
CA ASP A 261 10.18 -1.76 7.39
C ASP A 261 11.35 -0.95 7.93
N ILE A 262 11.14 0.33 8.17
CA ILE A 262 12.13 1.27 8.69
C ILE A 262 11.93 1.38 10.18
N LEU A 263 12.89 0.88 10.94
CA LEU A 263 12.88 0.87 12.40
C LEU A 263 13.81 1.97 12.92
N ILE A 264 13.40 2.66 13.98
CA ILE A 264 14.17 3.72 14.63
C ILE A 264 14.35 3.39 16.10
N SER A 265 15.56 3.64 16.59
CA SER A 265 15.90 3.67 18.01
C SER A 265 16.31 5.09 18.42
N HIS A 266 15.78 5.52 19.56
CA HIS A 266 16.09 6.79 20.22
C HIS A 266 16.99 6.61 21.45
N ASP A 267 17.28 5.37 21.85
CA ASP A 267 17.94 4.99 23.09
C ASP A 267 19.29 4.28 22.84
N GLY A 268 19.97 4.60 21.74
CA GLY A 268 21.29 4.04 21.44
C GLY A 268 21.27 2.59 20.93
N GLY A 269 20.10 2.08 20.54
CA GLY A 269 19.94 0.77 19.90
C GLY A 269 19.34 -0.29 20.81
N ASP A 270 18.89 0.07 22.02
CA ASP A 270 18.28 -0.85 22.97
C ASP A 270 16.86 -1.25 22.55
N THR A 271 16.06 -0.28 22.10
CA THR A 271 14.71 -0.53 21.59
C THR A 271 14.48 0.06 20.21
N TYR A 272 13.70 -0.65 19.39
CA TYR A 272 13.35 -0.23 18.04
C TYR A 272 11.83 -0.21 17.87
N ALA A 273 11.33 0.87 17.26
CA ALA A 273 9.95 0.97 16.82
C ALA A 273 9.89 1.07 15.29
N VAL A 274 8.90 0.43 14.67
CA VAL A 274 8.63 0.61 13.24
C VAL A 274 8.09 2.02 13.04
N ALA A 275 8.83 2.85 12.31
CA ALA A 275 8.49 4.23 12.05
C ALA A 275 7.75 4.41 10.71
N THR A 276 8.14 3.65 9.69
CA THR A 276 7.48 3.63 8.39
C THR A 276 7.84 2.36 7.61
N SER A 277 7.32 2.19 6.39
CA SER A 277 7.72 1.12 5.48
C SER A 277 7.91 1.66 4.05
N VAL A 278 8.88 1.10 3.35
CA VAL A 278 9.12 1.36 1.92
C VAL A 278 8.54 0.19 1.14
N ALA A 279 7.63 0.46 0.19
CA ALA A 279 6.85 -0.55 -0.52
C ALA A 279 7.32 -0.82 -1.97
N ALA A 280 8.35 -0.10 -2.43
CA ALA A 280 8.96 -0.27 -3.74
C ALA A 280 10.44 0.16 -3.70
N PRO A 281 11.33 -0.49 -4.47
CA PRO A 281 12.76 -0.17 -4.42
C PRO A 281 13.02 1.23 -4.99
N ALA A 282 13.63 2.11 -4.20
CA ALA A 282 14.09 3.40 -4.70
C ALA A 282 15.24 3.23 -5.70
N THR A 283 15.33 4.13 -6.68
CA THR A 283 16.44 4.15 -7.64
C THR A 283 17.68 4.72 -6.98
N ILE A 284 18.53 3.81 -6.47
CA ILE A 284 19.78 4.09 -5.75
C ILE A 284 20.96 3.69 -6.63
N GLY A 285 22.03 4.48 -6.58
CA GLY A 285 23.28 4.20 -7.27
C GLY A 285 24.48 4.91 -6.64
N THR A 286 25.61 4.85 -7.32
CA THR A 286 26.83 5.56 -6.94
C THR A 286 27.50 6.19 -8.14
N LEU A 287 28.26 7.26 -7.93
CA LEU A 287 29.04 7.90 -8.99
C LEU A 287 30.22 7.01 -9.38
N VAL A 288 30.40 6.77 -10.67
CA VAL A 288 31.57 6.07 -11.21
C VAL A 288 32.61 7.01 -11.82
N THR A 289 32.22 8.26 -12.08
CA THR A 289 33.12 9.36 -12.45
C THR A 289 32.92 10.54 -11.52
N PRO A 290 33.95 11.35 -11.24
CA PRO A 290 33.77 12.58 -10.45
C PRO A 290 32.91 13.60 -11.21
N LEU A 291 32.20 14.45 -10.46
CA LEU A 291 31.47 15.58 -11.00
C LEU A 291 32.07 16.87 -10.45
N ALA A 292 32.59 17.74 -11.32
CA ALA A 292 33.16 19.01 -10.88
C ALA A 292 32.09 19.94 -10.29
N ALA A 293 32.54 20.91 -9.49
CA ALA A 293 31.70 22.01 -9.04
C ALA A 293 31.06 22.72 -10.25
N GLY A 294 29.75 22.93 -10.18
CA GLY A 294 28.95 23.46 -11.27
C GLY A 294 28.29 24.78 -10.91
N SER A 295 27.74 25.46 -11.91
CA SER A 295 26.97 26.68 -11.67
C SER A 295 25.56 26.34 -11.20
N THR A 296 25.12 26.94 -10.11
CA THR A 296 23.76 26.77 -9.54
C THR A 296 22.74 27.75 -10.12
N THR A 297 23.18 28.70 -10.95
CA THR A 297 22.35 29.81 -11.48
C THR A 297 21.97 29.63 -12.94
N ARG A 298 22.51 28.63 -13.64
CA ARG A 298 22.23 28.34 -15.05
C ARG A 298 22.29 26.84 -15.32
N TRP A 299 21.81 26.44 -16.49
CA TRP A 299 22.00 25.10 -17.01
C TRP A 299 23.49 24.75 -17.09
N ASP A 300 23.87 23.66 -16.44
CA ASP A 300 25.18 23.04 -16.58
C ASP A 300 25.15 22.05 -17.74
N ARG A 301 25.47 22.58 -18.92
CA ARG A 301 25.53 21.81 -20.18
C ARG A 301 26.88 21.15 -20.42
N ARG A 302 27.89 21.48 -19.61
CA ARG A 302 29.27 21.00 -19.82
C ARG A 302 29.58 19.79 -18.96
N ALA A 303 29.09 19.78 -17.72
CA ALA A 303 29.32 18.65 -16.84
C ALA A 303 28.58 17.40 -17.34
N MET A 304 29.26 16.28 -17.23
CA MET A 304 28.70 14.94 -17.41
C MET A 304 29.16 14.10 -16.23
N VAL A 305 28.29 13.24 -15.74
CA VAL A 305 28.61 12.31 -14.67
C VAL A 305 28.04 10.95 -15.00
N GLU A 306 28.81 9.90 -14.74
CA GLU A 306 28.35 8.54 -14.86
C GLU A 306 27.97 8.01 -13.49
N VAL A 307 26.80 7.37 -13.43
CA VAL A 307 26.27 6.72 -12.23
C VAL A 307 26.03 5.25 -12.52
N GLU A 308 26.33 4.38 -11.55
CA GLU A 308 26.00 2.96 -11.59
C GLU A 308 24.86 2.70 -10.59
N LEU A 309 23.69 2.30 -11.11
CA LEU A 309 22.53 1.95 -10.30
C LEU A 309 22.77 0.63 -9.57
N MET A 310 22.17 0.44 -8.41
CA MET A 310 22.35 -0.74 -7.57
C MET A 310 21.69 -2.00 -8.15
N SER A 311 20.53 -1.87 -8.78
CA SER A 311 19.70 -2.99 -9.26
C SER A 311 19.46 -2.90 -10.77
N ASP A 312 19.36 -4.06 -11.42
CA ASP A 312 19.01 -4.18 -12.85
C ASP A 312 17.53 -3.83 -13.12
N ASP A 313 16.68 -3.84 -12.09
CA ASP A 313 15.25 -3.50 -12.20
C ASP A 313 14.96 -1.99 -12.09
N THR A 314 16.01 -1.19 -11.88
CA THR A 314 15.91 0.27 -11.81
C THR A 314 16.48 0.91 -13.07
N ASP A 315 15.87 2.01 -13.52
CA ASP A 315 16.23 2.69 -14.76
C ASP A 315 16.16 4.22 -14.58
N LEU A 316 16.83 4.95 -15.48
CA LEU A 316 16.80 6.41 -15.55
C LEU A 316 16.38 6.87 -16.94
N GLN A 317 15.39 7.75 -16.98
CA GLN A 317 14.85 8.25 -18.23
C GLN A 317 15.28 9.68 -18.51
N SER A 318 15.53 9.96 -19.78
CA SER A 318 15.72 11.33 -20.25
C SER A 318 14.38 12.08 -20.24
N ALA A 319 14.40 13.37 -19.97
CA ALA A 319 13.24 14.24 -19.98
C ALA A 319 13.53 15.51 -20.79
N THR A 320 12.50 16.16 -21.32
CA THR A 320 12.68 17.45 -22.00
C THR A 320 13.07 18.54 -20.98
N GLU A 321 13.74 19.61 -21.43
CA GLU A 321 14.06 20.75 -20.55
C GLU A 321 12.82 21.34 -19.88
N ALA A 322 11.70 21.40 -20.60
CA ALA A 322 10.43 21.86 -20.05
C ALA A 322 9.91 20.94 -18.93
N ALA A 323 9.98 19.61 -19.11
CA ALA A 323 9.58 18.65 -18.09
C ALA A 323 10.50 18.73 -16.85
N VAL A 324 11.81 18.92 -17.05
CA VAL A 324 12.76 19.14 -15.96
C VAL A 324 12.43 20.42 -15.20
N LEU A 325 12.14 21.53 -15.89
CA LEU A 325 11.70 22.77 -15.23
C LEU A 325 10.38 22.60 -14.47
N ALA A 326 9.51 21.70 -14.92
CA ALA A 326 8.27 21.32 -14.23
C ALA A 326 8.48 20.33 -13.06
N GLY A 327 9.72 19.88 -12.81
CA GLY A 327 10.07 19.05 -11.64
C GLY A 327 10.52 17.62 -11.96
N ALA A 328 10.61 17.22 -13.23
CA ALA A 328 11.11 15.89 -13.60
C ALA A 328 12.60 15.70 -13.24
N ASN A 329 12.99 14.43 -13.14
CA ASN A 329 14.39 13.98 -12.96
C ASN A 329 15.11 14.63 -11.79
N LEU A 330 14.43 14.81 -10.67
CA LEU A 330 15.02 15.26 -9.41
C LEU A 330 15.85 14.13 -8.79
N ALA A 331 17.09 14.40 -8.41
CA ALA A 331 17.99 13.43 -7.80
C ALA A 331 18.91 14.08 -6.77
N VAL A 332 19.52 13.27 -5.92
CA VAL A 332 20.60 13.68 -5.00
C VAL A 332 21.90 13.05 -5.42
N ILE A 333 22.98 13.85 -5.44
CA ILE A 333 24.37 13.40 -5.45
C ILE A 333 25.03 13.90 -4.16
N GLY A 334 25.50 12.98 -3.31
CA GLY A 334 25.99 13.36 -1.98
C GLY A 334 24.87 14.02 -1.15
N ASP A 335 24.95 15.34 -0.95
CA ASP A 335 23.92 16.18 -0.32
C ASP A 335 23.35 17.24 -1.30
N GLU A 336 23.79 17.26 -2.56
CA GLU A 336 23.33 18.19 -3.59
C GLU A 336 22.08 17.64 -4.28
N ILE A 337 21.01 18.45 -4.35
CA ILE A 337 19.87 18.15 -5.20
C ILE A 337 20.15 18.68 -6.60
N ILE A 338 20.10 17.78 -7.59
CA ILE A 338 20.24 18.09 -9.01
C ILE A 338 18.96 17.74 -9.77
N GLN A 339 18.84 18.30 -10.98
CA GLN A 339 17.96 17.75 -12.00
C GLN A 339 18.74 17.54 -13.29
N PHE A 340 18.36 16.55 -14.10
CA PHE A 340 19.07 16.22 -15.35
C PHE A 340 18.11 16.00 -16.51
N VAL A 341 18.52 16.42 -17.71
CA VAL A 341 17.75 16.24 -18.96
C VAL A 341 18.08 14.91 -19.60
N SER A 342 19.36 14.59 -19.73
CA SER A 342 19.79 13.39 -20.44
C SER A 342 20.25 12.32 -19.45
N ALA A 343 19.71 11.11 -19.61
CA ALA A 343 20.20 9.88 -19.02
C ALA A 343 20.39 8.88 -20.15
N ILE A 344 21.65 8.58 -20.48
CA ILE A 344 22.02 7.65 -21.55
C ILE A 344 22.55 6.36 -20.91
N ALA A 345 21.86 5.24 -21.14
CA ALA A 345 22.32 3.93 -20.71
C ALA A 345 23.63 3.55 -21.43
N LEU A 346 24.65 3.16 -20.65
CA LEU A 346 25.96 2.69 -21.13
C LEU A 346 26.09 1.17 -21.02
N GLY A 347 25.10 0.49 -20.44
CA GLY A 347 25.13 -0.94 -20.12
C GLY A 347 25.65 -1.22 -18.71
N GLY A 348 25.34 -2.41 -18.17
CA GLY A 348 25.81 -2.85 -16.86
C GLY A 348 25.38 -1.93 -15.71
N ARG A 349 24.10 -1.52 -15.68
CA ARG A 349 23.52 -0.55 -14.72
C ARG A 349 24.12 0.87 -14.77
N ARG A 350 24.97 1.18 -15.75
CA ARG A 350 25.60 2.50 -15.88
C ARG A 350 24.82 3.45 -16.76
N PHE A 351 24.71 4.69 -16.31
CA PHE A 351 24.05 5.78 -17.01
C PHE A 351 24.94 7.01 -17.01
N ARG A 352 25.05 7.68 -18.16
CA ARG A 352 25.64 9.01 -18.25
C ARG A 352 24.55 10.06 -18.12
N LEU A 353 24.69 10.92 -17.12
CA LEU A 353 23.83 12.08 -16.89
C LEU A 353 24.48 13.32 -17.48
N ALA A 354 23.69 14.14 -18.18
CA ALA A 354 24.16 15.38 -18.79
C ALA A 354 23.06 16.43 -18.89
N THR A 355 23.46 17.70 -19.05
CA THR A 355 22.57 18.87 -19.06
C THR A 355 21.76 18.94 -17.76
N MET A 356 22.40 19.50 -16.74
CA MET A 356 21.91 19.47 -15.37
C MET A 356 21.52 20.86 -14.85
N LEU A 357 20.60 20.91 -13.90
CA LEU A 357 20.43 22.04 -13.00
C LEU A 357 20.99 21.65 -11.63
N ARG A 358 21.94 22.45 -11.14
CA ARG A 358 22.70 22.20 -9.90
C ARG A 358 22.10 22.96 -8.71
N GLY A 359 22.37 22.52 -7.49
CA GLY A 359 22.04 23.22 -6.24
C GLY A 359 20.55 23.49 -6.03
N ARG A 360 19.67 22.59 -6.48
CA ARG A 360 18.22 22.82 -6.45
C ARG A 360 17.71 22.91 -5.02
N ARG A 361 16.61 23.66 -4.90
CA ARG A 361 15.81 23.77 -3.67
C ARG A 361 16.58 24.26 -2.43
N GLY A 362 17.69 24.98 -2.59
CA GLY A 362 18.49 25.46 -1.46
C GLY A 362 19.74 24.64 -1.16
N SER A 363 20.09 23.68 -2.02
CA SER A 363 21.29 22.84 -1.87
C SER A 363 22.52 23.43 -2.56
N GLU A 364 22.56 24.73 -2.85
CA GLU A 364 23.68 25.37 -3.58
C GLU A 364 25.02 25.23 -2.87
N ALA A 365 25.02 25.22 -1.53
CA ALA A 365 26.23 25.00 -0.73
C ALA A 365 26.81 23.59 -0.91
N ALA A 366 25.99 22.62 -1.32
CA ALA A 366 26.42 21.25 -1.62
C ALA A 366 26.88 21.05 -3.07
N ALA A 367 26.66 22.04 -3.96
CA ALA A 367 27.05 22.01 -5.38
C ALA A 367 28.56 22.21 -5.60
N THR A 368 29.35 21.42 -4.87
CA THR A 368 30.81 21.38 -4.91
C THR A 368 31.29 20.28 -5.85
N ALA A 369 32.57 19.92 -5.78
CA ALA A 369 33.06 18.77 -6.52
C ALA A 369 32.66 17.48 -5.80
N HIS A 370 32.06 16.54 -6.53
CA HIS A 370 31.72 15.21 -6.05
C HIS A 370 32.73 14.18 -6.54
N ALA A 371 33.11 13.27 -5.64
CA ALA A 371 34.03 12.19 -5.89
C ALA A 371 33.32 10.91 -6.41
N VAL A 372 34.13 10.01 -6.96
CA VAL A 372 33.71 8.64 -7.28
C VAL A 372 33.29 7.93 -5.98
N GLY A 373 32.23 7.13 -6.05
CA GLY A 373 31.67 6.40 -4.91
C GLY A 373 30.64 7.19 -4.10
N GLU A 374 30.43 8.49 -4.39
CA GLU A 374 29.35 9.23 -3.75
C GLU A 374 27.98 8.69 -4.13
N ARG A 375 27.04 8.75 -3.18
CA ARG A 375 25.67 8.28 -3.37
C ARG A 375 24.96 9.04 -4.47
N PHE A 376 24.17 8.31 -5.25
CA PHE A 376 23.15 8.83 -6.15
C PHE A 376 21.79 8.27 -5.75
N VAL A 377 20.77 9.11 -5.63
CA VAL A 377 19.39 8.68 -5.35
C VAL A 377 18.43 9.49 -6.20
N LEU A 378 17.59 8.83 -7.01
CA LEU A 378 16.48 9.51 -7.69
C LEU A 378 15.40 9.85 -6.66
N LEU A 379 14.92 11.10 -6.68
CA LEU A 379 13.89 11.59 -5.79
C LEU A 379 12.53 11.53 -6.48
N ASP A 380 11.88 10.38 -6.39
CA ASP A 380 10.53 10.11 -6.90
C ASP A 380 9.58 9.67 -5.77
N ASP A 381 8.42 9.10 -6.13
CA ASP A 381 7.41 8.61 -5.21
C ASP A 381 7.83 7.38 -4.38
N ARG A 382 8.99 6.79 -4.68
CA ARG A 382 9.56 5.65 -3.94
C ARG A 382 10.41 6.09 -2.74
N VAL A 383 10.75 7.38 -2.65
CA VAL A 383 11.42 7.97 -1.50
C VAL A 383 10.38 8.36 -0.45
N VAL A 384 10.46 7.75 0.73
CA VAL A 384 9.47 7.93 1.79
C VAL A 384 9.92 9.04 2.75
N SER A 385 9.00 9.93 3.11
CA SER A 385 9.24 10.93 4.15
C SER A 385 8.94 10.37 5.53
N LEU A 386 9.92 10.45 6.42
CA LEU A 386 9.82 10.10 7.82
C LEU A 386 9.72 11.38 8.63
N ALA A 387 8.55 11.62 9.22
CA ALA A 387 8.33 12.72 10.14
C ALA A 387 9.00 12.39 11.49
N LEU A 388 9.83 13.33 11.96
CA LEU A 388 10.53 13.21 13.22
C LEU A 388 9.96 14.23 14.23
N PRO A 389 9.92 13.87 15.52
CA PRO A 389 9.54 14.81 16.56
C PRO A 389 10.64 15.91 16.68
N PRO A 390 10.29 17.15 17.09
CA PRO A 390 11.27 18.25 17.20
C PRO A 390 12.50 17.93 18.06
N GLU A 391 12.32 17.09 19.08
CA GLU A 391 13.37 16.64 20.01
C GLU A 391 14.43 15.77 19.33
N ALA A 392 14.15 15.23 18.13
CA ALA A 392 15.12 14.48 17.34
C ALA A 392 16.16 15.40 16.65
N LEU A 393 15.90 16.70 16.56
CA LEU A 393 16.82 17.66 15.95
C LEU A 393 18.14 17.71 16.74
N GLY A 394 19.26 17.41 16.06
CA GLY A 394 20.59 17.38 16.68
C GLY A 394 20.87 16.14 17.55
N ALA A 395 19.89 15.26 17.77
CA ALA A 395 20.06 14.01 18.49
C ALA A 395 20.48 12.88 17.52
N ALA A 396 21.31 11.95 18.00
CA ALA A 396 21.68 10.76 17.22
C ALA A 396 20.52 9.76 17.22
N LEU A 397 20.04 9.41 16.03
CA LEU A 397 19.06 8.35 15.81
C LEU A 397 19.76 7.15 15.19
N ILE A 398 19.36 5.94 15.59
CA ILE A 398 19.81 4.71 14.96
C ILE A 398 18.66 4.14 14.13
N VAL A 399 18.90 3.90 12.84
CA VAL A 399 17.90 3.44 11.89
C VAL A 399 18.29 2.10 11.30
N LYS A 400 17.33 1.18 11.19
CA LYS A 400 17.45 -0.11 10.50
C LYS A 400 16.39 -0.21 9.41
N ALA A 401 16.72 -0.85 8.30
CA ALA A 401 15.77 -1.20 7.24
C ALA A 401 15.68 -2.72 7.15
N VAL A 402 14.55 -3.30 7.53
CA VAL A 402 14.37 -4.74 7.66
C VAL A 402 13.35 -5.22 6.63
N GLY A 403 13.81 -6.02 5.67
CA GLY A 403 12.96 -6.65 4.67
C GLY A 403 12.32 -7.97 5.13
N PRO A 404 11.27 -8.45 4.44
CA PRO A 404 10.83 -9.83 4.55
C PRO A 404 11.97 -10.83 4.32
N GLY A 405 12.32 -11.59 5.36
CA GLY A 405 13.42 -12.57 5.32
C GLY A 405 14.76 -12.05 5.85
N ASP A 406 14.89 -10.76 6.14
CA ASP A 406 16.04 -10.21 6.86
C ASP A 406 15.92 -10.53 8.37
N ASP A 407 17.04 -10.91 9.00
CA ASP A 407 17.13 -11.00 10.46
C ASP A 407 17.40 -9.61 11.05
N SER A 408 16.43 -9.04 11.76
CA SER A 408 16.51 -7.69 12.33
C SER A 408 17.67 -7.50 13.33
N VAL A 409 18.20 -8.60 13.88
CA VAL A 409 19.38 -8.58 14.77
C VAL A 409 20.66 -8.37 13.97
N VAL A 410 20.74 -8.96 12.77
CA VAL A 410 21.94 -8.98 11.91
C VAL A 410 21.98 -7.79 10.95
N VAL A 411 20.82 -7.24 10.58
CA VAL A 411 20.75 -6.08 9.67
C VAL A 411 21.56 -4.90 10.21
N PRO A 412 22.48 -4.34 9.40
CA PRO A 412 23.30 -3.21 9.82
C PRO A 412 22.44 -1.98 10.09
N SER A 413 22.78 -1.27 11.16
CA SER A 413 22.15 0.00 11.51
C SER A 413 22.94 1.19 10.99
N GLN A 414 22.25 2.28 10.65
CA GLN A 414 22.85 3.56 10.33
C GLN A 414 22.56 4.58 11.42
N THR A 415 23.56 5.36 11.81
CA THR A 415 23.39 6.50 12.71
C THR A 415 23.21 7.78 11.90
N VAL A 416 22.18 8.55 12.21
CA VAL A 416 21.91 9.85 11.59
C VAL A 416 21.66 10.91 12.66
N ILE A 417 22.13 12.13 12.41
CA ILE A 417 21.84 13.29 13.25
C ILE A 417 21.03 14.27 12.39
N PRO A 418 19.70 14.36 12.56
CA PRO A 418 18.87 15.29 11.81
C PRO A 418 19.25 16.75 12.11
N ARG A 419 19.70 17.48 11.10
CA ARG A 419 20.08 18.90 11.15
C ARG A 419 18.94 19.85 10.77
N GLY A 420 17.79 19.28 10.38
CA GLY A 420 16.60 20.03 9.98
C GLY A 420 16.81 20.84 8.71
N ILE A 421 17.48 20.28 7.69
CA ILE A 421 17.80 21.01 6.46
C ILE A 421 16.53 21.50 5.76
N ALA A 422 15.45 20.72 5.77
CA ALA A 422 14.15 21.11 5.23
C ALA A 422 13.50 22.33 5.92
N LEU A 423 13.87 22.62 7.17
CA LEU A 423 13.38 23.76 7.96
C LEU A 423 14.31 24.97 7.87
N ARG A 424 15.52 24.80 7.35
CA ARG A 424 16.53 25.84 7.32
C ARG A 424 16.17 26.93 6.29
N PRO A 425 16.13 28.22 6.69
CA PRO A 425 15.93 29.30 5.74
C PRO A 425 17.01 29.34 4.66
N LEU A 426 16.59 29.69 3.45
CA LEU A 426 17.49 29.88 2.31
C LEU A 426 18.33 31.15 2.49
N SER A 427 19.50 31.18 1.88
CA SER A 427 20.34 32.38 1.91
C SER A 427 19.68 33.53 1.15
N PRO A 428 19.63 34.76 1.70
CA PRO A 428 19.10 35.93 0.99
C PRO A 428 19.83 36.17 -0.33
N ALA A 429 19.12 36.66 -1.36
CA ALA A 429 19.70 36.94 -2.67
C ALA A 429 19.99 38.43 -2.85
N MET A 430 20.80 38.74 -3.88
CA MET A 430 21.04 40.11 -4.37
C MET A 430 21.41 41.09 -3.24
N VAL A 431 22.33 40.67 -2.37
CA VAL A 431 22.84 41.57 -1.33
C VAL A 431 23.60 42.70 -2.00
N THR A 432 23.22 43.93 -1.70
CA THR A 432 23.83 45.16 -2.21
C THR A 432 24.27 46.05 -1.07
N ILE A 433 25.31 46.86 -1.31
CA ILE A 433 25.75 47.89 -0.38
C ILE A 433 25.82 49.21 -1.15
N ALA A 434 25.10 50.22 -0.66
CA ALA A 434 25.15 51.58 -1.18
C ALA A 434 25.65 52.53 -0.10
N ARG A 435 26.50 53.48 -0.47
CA ARG A 435 26.96 54.54 0.43
C ARG A 435 26.05 55.77 0.32
N SER A 436 25.51 56.23 1.45
CA SER A 436 24.71 57.45 1.51
C SER A 436 25.58 58.72 1.51
N ALA A 437 24.95 59.88 1.32
CA ALA A 437 25.63 61.18 1.45
C ALA A 437 26.14 61.46 2.88
N SER A 438 25.48 60.93 3.92
CA SER A 438 25.94 60.97 5.32
C SER A 438 27.13 60.04 5.59
N GLY A 439 27.49 59.16 4.64
CA GLY A 439 28.55 58.19 4.80
C GLY A 439 28.12 56.86 5.41
N ASP A 440 26.82 56.63 5.61
CA ASP A 440 26.28 55.34 6.05
C ASP A 440 26.42 54.29 4.93
N ARG A 441 26.46 53.01 5.29
CA ARG A 441 26.33 51.91 4.32
C ARG A 441 24.94 51.30 4.46
N ILE A 442 24.13 51.46 3.42
CA ILE A 442 22.80 50.86 3.31
C ILE A 442 23.00 49.48 2.68
N VAL A 443 22.74 48.44 3.47
CA VAL A 443 22.80 47.05 3.05
C VAL A 443 21.38 46.58 2.78
N ALA A 444 21.09 46.11 1.58
CA ALA A 444 19.75 45.62 1.21
C ALA A 444 19.85 44.25 0.52
N TRP A 445 18.81 43.43 0.65
CA TRP A 445 18.76 42.09 0.08
C TRP A 445 17.33 41.70 -0.31
N VAL A 446 17.22 40.59 -1.06
CA VAL A 446 15.94 40.00 -1.46
C VAL A 446 15.73 38.70 -0.69
N ARG A 447 14.56 38.58 -0.04
CA ARG A 447 14.15 37.37 0.68
C ARG A 447 14.08 36.18 -0.25
N ARG A 448 14.53 35.01 0.22
CA ARG A 448 14.29 33.73 -0.46
C ARG A 448 13.41 32.86 0.44
N SER A 449 12.42 32.21 -0.17
CA SER A 449 11.49 31.35 0.55
C SER A 449 11.73 29.88 0.22
N ARG A 450 11.75 29.03 1.25
CA ARG A 450 11.71 27.57 1.10
C ARG A 450 10.31 27.02 0.76
N GLY A 451 9.26 27.83 0.94
CA GLY A 451 7.88 27.48 0.59
C GLY A 451 7.45 27.96 -0.80
N GLY A 452 8.23 28.83 -1.45
CA GLY A 452 7.84 29.55 -2.67
C GLY A 452 8.69 29.20 -3.89
N PHE A 453 8.79 27.93 -4.26
CA PHE A 453 9.52 27.52 -5.47
C PHE A 453 8.71 27.65 -6.77
N VAL A 454 7.39 27.86 -6.66
CA VAL A 454 6.49 28.11 -7.79
C VAL A 454 6.17 29.60 -7.83
N TRP A 455 6.14 30.16 -9.03
CA TRP A 455 5.70 31.54 -9.24
C TRP A 455 4.17 31.55 -9.25
N THR A 456 3.58 32.20 -8.26
CA THR A 456 2.12 32.40 -8.19
C THR A 456 1.83 33.84 -8.59
N ASP A 457 0.98 34.01 -9.60
CA ASP A 457 0.66 35.34 -10.12
C ASP A 457 -0.05 36.20 -9.06
N GLY A 458 0.36 37.47 -8.97
CA GLY A 458 -0.27 38.45 -8.09
C GLY A 458 0.08 38.32 -6.60
N THR A 459 0.96 37.41 -6.20
CA THR A 459 1.42 37.26 -4.82
C THR A 459 2.95 37.17 -4.72
N ASP A 460 3.51 37.62 -3.60
CA ASP A 460 4.92 37.39 -3.28
C ASP A 460 5.11 35.96 -2.75
N ALA A 461 6.35 35.45 -2.79
CA ALA A 461 6.69 34.16 -2.23
C ALA A 461 6.33 34.12 -0.74
N PRO A 462 5.68 33.06 -0.22
CA PRO A 462 5.31 32.97 1.20
C PRO A 462 6.54 33.11 2.10
N ILE A 463 6.40 33.65 3.32
CA ILE A 463 7.54 33.81 4.24
C ILE A 463 8.12 32.44 4.62
N ALA A 464 7.24 31.45 4.80
CA ALA A 464 7.57 30.10 5.27
C ALA A 464 8.26 30.07 6.65
N GLU A 465 8.14 31.14 7.44
CA GLU A 465 8.57 31.26 8.83
C GLU A 465 7.52 32.09 9.59
N ASP A 466 7.52 32.03 10.92
CA ASP A 466 6.55 32.75 11.78
C ASP A 466 6.61 34.27 11.62
N SER A 467 7.79 34.80 11.32
CA SER A 467 8.02 36.22 11.05
C SER A 467 9.23 36.42 10.14
N GLU A 468 9.23 37.51 9.39
CA GLU A 468 10.39 37.91 8.59
C GLU A 468 11.45 38.58 9.49
N ARG A 469 12.55 37.86 9.73
CA ARG A 469 13.68 38.33 10.54
C ARG A 469 15.01 37.90 9.94
N TYR A 470 16.02 38.74 10.07
CA TYR A 470 17.36 38.48 9.56
C TYR A 470 18.42 38.75 10.62
N ARG A 471 19.48 37.96 10.61
CA ARG A 471 20.73 38.22 11.31
C ARG A 471 21.71 38.84 10.35
N VAL A 472 22.26 39.99 10.72
CA VAL A 472 23.34 40.67 10.01
C VAL A 472 24.60 40.61 10.87
N THR A 473 25.68 40.09 10.31
CA THR A 473 26.95 39.92 11.01
C THR A 473 28.05 40.64 10.23
N VAL A 474 28.74 41.59 10.86
CA VAL A 474 29.92 42.24 10.30
C VAL A 474 31.16 41.55 10.82
N ARG A 475 32.02 41.08 9.91
CA ARG A 475 33.27 40.40 10.20
C ARG A 475 34.46 41.19 9.67
N GLY A 476 35.46 41.36 10.53
CA GLY A 476 36.79 41.84 10.18
C GLY A 476 37.84 40.74 10.31
N ALA A 477 39.12 41.09 10.15
CA ALA A 477 40.23 40.15 10.25
C ALA A 477 40.32 39.45 11.63
N GLY A 478 39.88 40.12 12.70
CA GLY A 478 39.90 39.60 14.07
C GLY A 478 38.65 38.83 14.52
N GLY A 479 37.66 38.62 13.64
CA GLY A 479 36.42 37.91 13.98
C GLY A 479 35.15 38.76 13.79
N ILE A 480 34.11 38.47 14.57
CA ILE A 480 32.84 39.20 14.53
C ILE A 480 33.04 40.56 15.20
N LEU A 481 32.77 41.63 14.45
CA LEU A 481 32.77 43.01 14.96
C LEU A 481 31.36 43.39 15.43
N ARG A 482 30.34 42.99 14.68
CA ARG A 482 28.93 43.26 15.01
C ARG A 482 28.03 42.09 14.64
N GLU A 483 26.99 41.93 15.43
CA GLU A 483 25.87 41.05 15.15
C GLU A 483 24.59 41.75 15.56
N THR A 484 23.62 41.85 14.65
CA THR A 484 22.33 42.48 14.92
C THR A 484 21.22 41.77 14.17
N ASP A 485 20.04 41.73 14.80
CA ASP A 485 18.83 41.21 14.16
C ASP A 485 17.99 42.37 13.62
N VAL A 486 17.44 42.21 12.42
CA VAL A 486 16.55 43.19 11.77
C VAL A 486 15.27 42.52 11.29
N ILE A 487 14.19 43.29 11.17
CA ILE A 487 12.84 42.82 10.78
C ILE A 487 12.44 43.24 9.36
N THR A 488 13.36 43.87 8.63
CA THR A 488 13.18 44.27 7.23
C THR A 488 14.37 43.78 6.41
N ALA A 489 14.19 43.65 5.10
CA ALA A 489 15.24 43.22 4.18
C ALA A 489 16.29 44.32 3.88
N MET A 490 16.62 45.11 4.90
CA MET A 490 17.55 46.22 4.84
C MET A 490 18.15 46.47 6.23
N TRP A 491 19.44 46.83 6.26
CA TRP A 491 20.12 47.31 7.46
C TRP A 491 21.02 48.50 7.13
N THR A 492 21.01 49.50 8.00
CA THR A 492 21.89 50.66 7.90
C THR A 492 23.06 50.48 8.85
N TYR A 493 24.25 50.36 8.29
CA TYR A 493 25.51 50.43 9.03
C TYR A 493 25.95 51.88 9.09
N SER A 494 25.78 52.51 10.25
CA SER A 494 25.98 53.95 10.40
C SER A 494 27.44 54.35 10.16
N ALA A 495 27.67 55.57 9.67
CA ALA A 495 29.01 56.09 9.46
C ALA A 495 29.86 56.07 10.75
N ALA A 496 29.23 56.29 11.92
CA ALA A 496 29.87 56.21 13.23
C ALA A 496 30.30 54.78 13.58
N ASP A 497 29.44 53.80 13.30
CA ASP A 497 29.74 52.39 13.54
C ASP A 497 30.84 51.87 12.60
N VAL A 498 30.79 52.28 11.33
CA VAL A 498 31.85 52.00 10.33
C VAL A 498 33.19 52.56 10.80
N ALA A 499 33.20 53.78 11.35
CA ALA A 499 34.42 54.40 11.87
C ALA A 499 34.94 53.70 13.14
N ALA A 500 34.04 53.29 14.04
CA ALA A 500 34.39 52.58 15.28
C ALA A 500 34.99 51.19 15.01
N ASP A 501 34.45 50.49 14.01
CA ASP A 501 34.87 49.13 13.66
C ASP A 501 36.16 49.10 12.82
N GLY A 502 36.62 50.26 12.34
CA GLY A 502 37.93 50.44 11.72
C GLY A 502 38.10 49.73 10.38
N VAL A 503 37.54 50.31 9.31
CA VAL A 503 37.71 49.81 7.91
C VAL A 503 39.10 50.11 7.35
N SER A 504 40.13 49.50 7.96
CA SER A 504 41.51 49.53 7.45
C SER A 504 41.80 48.38 6.47
N ALA A 505 40.90 47.40 6.42
CA ALA A 505 40.90 46.25 5.52
C ALA A 505 39.44 45.92 5.11
N PRO A 506 39.20 45.15 4.03
CA PRO A 506 37.85 44.79 3.61
C PRO A 506 37.08 44.11 4.74
N LEU A 507 35.89 44.63 5.06
CA LEU A 507 34.95 43.99 5.97
C LEU A 507 33.99 43.10 5.18
N THR A 508 33.54 42.01 5.80
CA THR A 508 32.52 41.12 5.22
C THR A 508 31.22 41.26 6.01
N ILE A 509 30.13 41.53 5.31
CA ILE A 509 28.77 41.48 5.87
C ILE A 509 28.14 40.15 5.47
N GLU A 510 27.69 39.40 6.47
CA GLU A 510 26.92 38.18 6.31
C GLU A 510 25.46 38.47 6.66
N VAL A 511 24.52 38.01 5.82
CA VAL A 511 23.09 38.15 6.07
C VAL A 511 22.44 36.77 5.99
N ALA A 512 21.69 36.38 7.02
CA ALA A 512 20.94 35.13 7.06
C ALA A 512 19.52 35.37 7.57
N GLN A 513 18.52 34.70 6.98
CA GLN A 513 17.17 34.71 7.53
C GLN A 513 17.10 33.81 8.77
N ILE A 514 16.34 34.21 9.78
CA ILE A 514 16.20 33.49 11.05
C ILE A 514 14.91 32.66 11.02
N SER A 515 15.02 31.39 11.41
CA SER A 515 13.90 30.51 11.72
C SER A 515 13.71 30.39 13.23
N ALA A 516 12.46 30.34 13.68
CA ALA A 516 12.14 30.00 15.06
C ALA A 516 12.49 28.54 15.40
N ALA A 517 12.43 27.63 14.41
CA ALA A 517 12.61 26.19 14.62
C ALA A 517 14.09 25.77 14.65
N VAL A 518 14.92 26.34 13.76
CA VAL A 518 16.32 25.91 13.58
C VAL A 518 17.35 27.05 13.69
N GLY A 519 16.91 28.25 14.09
CA GLY A 519 17.79 29.41 14.23
C GLY A 519 18.21 30.01 12.89
N SER A 520 19.46 30.49 12.81
CA SER A 520 19.97 31.16 11.61
C SER A 520 20.07 30.19 10.43
N GLY A 521 19.50 30.58 9.28
CA GLY A 521 19.63 29.87 8.03
C GLY A 521 21.00 30.04 7.37
N LEU A 522 21.07 29.68 6.08
CA LEU A 522 22.26 29.92 5.27
C LEU A 522 22.50 31.43 5.11
N SER A 523 23.77 31.84 5.11
CA SER A 523 24.13 33.25 4.93
C SER A 523 24.60 33.55 3.51
N THR A 524 24.31 34.77 3.05
CA THR A 524 24.98 35.37 1.89
C THR A 524 25.99 36.39 2.38
N ARG A 525 27.13 36.49 1.69
CA ARG A 525 28.26 37.35 2.06
C ARG A 525 28.50 38.42 1.02
N ILE A 526 28.83 39.62 1.46
CA ILE A 526 29.32 40.70 0.61
C ILE A 526 30.49 41.40 1.31
N ALA A 527 31.57 41.65 0.57
CA ALA A 527 32.71 42.40 1.07
C ALA A 527 32.64 43.86 0.61
N PHE A 528 33.08 44.78 1.47
CA PHE A 528 33.21 46.19 1.11
C PHE A 528 34.47 46.80 1.76
N VAL A 529 34.90 47.93 1.20
CA VAL A 529 36.04 48.73 1.66
C VAL A 529 35.58 50.14 2.00
#